data_AF-A0A7M3BJB4-F1
#
_entry.id   AF-A0A7M3BJB4-F1
#
_cell.length_a   1.000
_cell.length_b   1.000
_cell.length_c   1.000
_cell.angle_alpha   90.00
_cell.angle_beta   90.00
_cell.angle_gamma   90.00
#
_symmetry.space_group_name_H-M   'P 1'
#
loop_
_entity.id
_entity.type
_entity.pdbx_description
1 polymer ?
#
loop_
_entity_poly.entity_id
_entity_poly.type
_entity_poly.pdbx_seq_one_letter_code
_entity_poly.pdbx_strand_id
1 'polypeptide(L)'
;RFRKMGIANVFGEPEVRAFFSALFVEALSDDKPSFVLHGLEVAGKLRAVTGSSRSGKRLICEFGAIADDDLAHASPGDFLFFDNIEEACETGFDVYD
;
A
#
# COMPACT_ATOMS: atom_id res chain seq x y z
N ARG A 1 -14.05 -1.39 8.48
CA ARG A 1 -14.94 -0.75 7.48
C ARG A 1 -15.68 -1.73 6.56
N PHE A 2 -15.06 -2.35 5.54
CA PHE A 2 -15.77 -3.10 4.48
C PHE A 2 -16.63 -4.28 4.94
N ARG A 3 -16.17 -5.07 5.93
CA ARG A 3 -16.99 -6.13 6.54
C ARG A 3 -18.31 -5.59 7.12
N LYS A 4 -18.29 -4.41 7.75
CA LYS A 4 -19.50 -3.76 8.30
C LYS A 4 -20.49 -3.35 7.20
N MET A 5 -20.01 -3.20 5.96
CA MET A 5 -20.81 -2.85 4.77
C MET A 5 -21.24 -4.10 3.97
N GLY A 6 -20.97 -5.31 4.45
CA GLY A 6 -21.29 -6.55 3.74
C GLY A 6 -20.40 -6.86 2.53
N ILE A 7 -19.28 -6.13 2.37
CA ILE A 7 -18.34 -6.36 1.27
C ILE A 7 -17.41 -7.52 1.62
N ALA A 8 -17.27 -8.45 0.68
CA ALA A 8 -16.40 -9.62 0.82
C ALA A 8 -14.93 -9.20 1.00
N ASN A 9 -14.22 -9.91 1.89
CA ASN A 9 -12.79 -9.71 2.07
C ASN A 9 -12.01 -10.50 1.01
N VAL A 10 -11.66 -9.86 -0.11
CA VAL A 10 -10.88 -10.49 -1.18
C VAL A 10 -9.46 -10.90 -0.76
N PHE A 11 -8.95 -10.36 0.35
CA PHE A 11 -7.67 -10.74 0.97
C PHE A 11 -7.86 -11.70 2.16
N GLY A 12 -9.06 -12.25 2.35
CA GLY A 12 -9.38 -13.07 3.53
C GLY A 12 -8.77 -14.46 3.49
N GLU A 13 -8.67 -15.03 2.29
CA GLU A 13 -8.20 -16.39 2.11
C GLU A 13 -6.71 -16.53 2.48
N PRO A 14 -6.31 -17.59 3.22
CA PRO A 14 -4.93 -17.80 3.63
C PRO A 14 -3.94 -17.80 2.47
N GLU A 15 -4.32 -18.40 1.35
CA GLU A 15 -3.50 -18.50 0.13
C GLU A 15 -3.23 -17.13 -0.49
N VAL A 16 -4.23 -16.24 -0.51
CA VAL A 16 -4.07 -14.87 -1.00
C VAL A 16 -3.13 -14.08 -0.09
N ARG A 17 -3.26 -14.21 1.23
CA ARG A 17 -2.37 -13.56 2.19
C ARG A 17 -0.93 -14.06 2.07
N ALA A 18 -0.75 -15.37 1.89
CA ALA A 18 0.55 -15.99 1.69
C ALA A 18 1.20 -15.49 0.39
N PHE A 19 0.43 -15.42 -0.69
CA PHE A 19 0.88 -14.88 -1.98
C PHE A 19 1.40 -13.44 -1.85
N PHE A 20 0.61 -12.52 -1.29
CA PHE A 20 1.06 -11.13 -1.12
C PHE A 20 2.25 -11.01 -0.17
N SER A 21 2.29 -11.80 0.92
CA SER A 21 3.42 -11.80 1.84
C SER A 21 4.71 -12.23 1.13
N ALA A 22 4.66 -13.30 0.34
CA ALA A 22 5.80 -13.76 -0.45
C ALA A 22 6.23 -12.68 -1.46
N LEU A 23 5.27 -12.11 -2.22
CA LEU A 23 5.54 -11.13 -3.26
C LEU A 23 6.34 -9.90 -2.76
N PHE A 24 5.96 -9.33 -1.62
CA PHE A 24 6.66 -8.17 -1.06
C PHE A 24 7.92 -8.53 -0.29
N VAL A 25 7.98 -9.69 0.37
CA VAL A 25 9.19 -10.13 1.10
C VAL A 25 10.29 -10.51 0.13
N GLU A 26 9.97 -11.21 -0.96
CA GLU A 26 10.94 -11.57 -1.99
C GLU A 26 11.54 -10.34 -2.67
N ALA A 27 10.74 -9.28 -2.90
CA ALA A 27 11.24 -8.04 -3.48
C ALA A 27 12.36 -7.37 -2.64
N LEU A 28 12.47 -7.67 -1.34
CA LEU A 28 13.51 -7.13 -0.47
C LEU A 28 14.93 -7.62 -0.84
N SER A 29 15.06 -8.69 -1.63
CA SER A 29 16.38 -9.17 -2.08
C SER A 29 16.95 -8.39 -3.26
N ASP A 30 16.14 -7.54 -3.90
CA ASP A 30 16.54 -6.79 -5.09
C ASP A 30 16.94 -5.36 -4.75
N ASP A 31 18.03 -4.86 -5.33
CA ASP A 31 18.45 -3.44 -5.22
C ASP A 31 17.39 -2.49 -5.80
N LYS A 32 16.59 -2.98 -6.75
CA LYS A 32 15.49 -2.26 -7.40
C LYS A 32 14.24 -3.11 -7.31
N PRO A 33 13.54 -3.10 -6.17
CA PRO A 33 12.41 -3.99 -5.93
C PRO A 33 11.28 -3.70 -6.94
N SER A 34 10.71 -4.76 -7.52
CA SER A 34 9.56 -4.64 -8.43
C SER A 34 8.24 -4.37 -7.68
N PHE A 35 8.22 -4.61 -6.37
CA PHE A 35 7.07 -4.40 -5.50
C PHE A 35 7.50 -3.62 -4.26
N VAL A 36 6.71 -2.62 -3.86
CA VAL A 36 7.01 -1.75 -2.71
C VAL A 36 5.78 -1.66 -1.81
N LEU A 37 6.00 -1.80 -0.50
CA LEU A 37 4.97 -1.63 0.51
C LEU A 37 5.30 -0.40 1.36
N HIS A 38 4.40 0.58 1.37
CA HIS A 38 4.51 1.75 2.23
C HIS A 38 3.55 1.64 3.41
N GLY A 39 3.96 2.17 4.56
CA GLY A 39 3.16 2.20 5.78
C GLY A 39 3.22 3.55 6.46
N LEU A 40 2.06 4.18 6.65
CA LEU A 40 1.93 5.39 7.45
C LEU A 40 1.76 4.99 8.92
N GLU A 41 2.78 5.25 9.73
CA GLU A 41 2.76 5.00 11.16
C GLU A 41 2.61 6.29 11.96
N VAL A 42 1.65 6.31 12.89
CA VAL A 42 1.43 7.44 13.81
C VAL A 42 1.33 6.91 15.22
N ALA A 43 2.25 7.36 16.08
CA ALA A 43 2.35 6.97 17.48
C ALA A 43 2.44 5.44 17.68
N GLY A 44 3.29 4.76 16.92
CA GLY A 44 3.51 3.32 17.08
C GLY A 44 2.48 2.43 16.37
N LYS A 45 1.54 3.02 15.62
CA LYS A 45 0.42 2.30 15.00
C LYS A 45 0.31 2.62 13.52
N LEU A 46 0.27 1.57 12.70
CA LEU A 46 -0.04 1.67 11.28
C LEU A 46 -1.47 2.16 11.07
N ARG A 47 -1.60 3.32 10.42
CA ARG A 47 -2.87 3.99 10.12
C ARG A 47 -3.31 3.77 8.67
N ALA A 48 -2.35 3.66 7.76
CA ALA A 48 -2.59 3.28 6.37
C ALA A 48 -1.41 2.49 5.80
N VAL A 49 -1.67 1.70 4.78
CA VAL A 49 -0.66 1.03 3.96
C VAL A 49 -1.06 1.11 2.49
N THR A 50 -0.08 1.15 1.61
CA THR A 50 -0.22 0.97 0.16
C THR A 50 0.75 -0.09 -0.32
N GLY A 51 0.30 -0.96 -1.22
CA GLY A 51 1.15 -1.91 -1.92
C GLY A 51 1.18 -1.57 -3.40
N SER A 52 2.37 -1.35 -3.93
CA SER A 52 2.57 -0.86 -5.29
C SER A 52 3.47 -1.78 -6.10
N SER A 53 3.23 -1.86 -7.41
CA SER A 53 4.13 -2.47 -8.39
C SER A 53 4.87 -1.40 -9.19
N ARG A 54 6.10 -1.71 -9.61
CA ARG A 54 6.92 -0.86 -10.48
C ARG A 54 7.00 -1.47 -11.87
N SER A 55 6.60 -0.72 -12.89
CA SER A 55 6.63 -1.15 -14.28
C SER A 55 7.22 -0.07 -15.18
N GLY A 56 8.49 -0.22 -15.54
CA GLY A 56 9.24 0.81 -16.27
C GLY A 56 9.27 2.12 -15.49
N LYS A 57 8.63 3.16 -16.02
CA LYS A 57 8.48 4.46 -15.37
C LYS A 57 7.08 4.69 -14.79
N ARG A 58 6.39 3.62 -14.41
CA ARG A 58 5.09 3.69 -13.73
C ARG A 58 5.17 3.06 -12.35
N LEU A 59 4.59 3.74 -11.37
CA LEU A 59 4.29 3.20 -10.05
C LEU A 59 2.77 3.00 -9.97
N ILE A 60 2.33 1.77 -9.78
CA ILE A 60 0.90 1.40 -9.79
C ILE A 60 0.51 1.00 -8.38
N CYS A 61 -0.46 1.67 -7.79
CA CYS A 61 -1.00 1.31 -6.48
C CYS A 61 -2.02 0.17 -6.60
N GLU A 62 -1.57 -1.05 -6.32
CA GLU A 62 -2.38 -2.27 -6.44
C GLU A 62 -3.47 -2.36 -5.36
N PHE A 63 -3.14 -1.91 -4.15
CA PHE A 63 -4.08 -1.86 -3.05
C PHE A 63 -3.70 -0.82 -2.00
N GLY A 64 -4.73 -0.32 -1.31
CA GLY A 64 -4.59 0.49 -0.11
C GLY A 64 -5.46 -0.07 1.02
N ALA A 65 -5.00 0.06 2.26
CA ALA A 65 -5.79 -0.26 3.44
C ALA A 65 -5.63 0.83 4.51
N ILE A 66 -6.72 1.10 5.22
CA ILE A 66 -6.80 2.15 6.24
C ILE A 66 -7.34 1.53 7.53
N ALA A 67 -6.71 1.86 8.66
CA ALA A 67 -7.17 1.47 9.97
C ALA A 67 -8.50 2.18 10.30
N ASP A 68 -9.47 1.41 10.79
CA ASP A 68 -10.78 1.89 11.23
C ASP A 68 -10.69 2.27 12.71
N ASP A 69 -10.09 3.43 13.01
CA ASP A 69 -9.77 3.88 14.37
C ASP A 69 -9.96 5.39 14.59
N ASP A 70 -9.44 5.89 15.71
CA ASP A 70 -9.56 7.28 16.17
C ASP A 70 -9.01 8.31 15.16
N LEU A 71 -8.08 7.94 14.28
CA LEU A 71 -7.51 8.82 13.26
C LEU A 71 -8.10 8.59 11.86
N ALA A 72 -9.08 7.70 11.70
CA ALA A 72 -9.70 7.45 10.40
C ALA A 72 -10.32 8.72 9.77
N HIS A 73 -10.74 9.68 10.59
CA HIS A 73 -11.29 10.96 10.15
C HIS A 73 -10.25 11.94 9.57
N ALA A 74 -8.96 11.69 9.82
CA ALA A 74 -7.85 12.52 9.34
C ALA A 74 -7.32 12.07 7.96
N SER A 75 -8.04 11.19 7.26
CA SER A 75 -7.67 10.70 5.94
C SER A 75 -6.22 10.19 5.82
N PRO A 76 -5.77 9.24 6.68
CA PRO A 76 -4.41 8.71 6.61
C PRO A 76 -4.09 8.03 5.26
N GLY A 77 -5.10 7.50 4.57
CA GLY A 77 -4.93 6.96 3.21
C GLY A 77 -4.64 8.05 2.18
N ASP A 78 -5.37 9.18 2.21
CA ASP A 78 -5.13 10.29 1.28
C ASP A 78 -3.75 10.89 1.51
N PHE A 79 -3.35 11.07 2.78
CA PHE A 79 -2.00 11.49 3.11
C PHE A 79 -0.94 10.56 2.50
N LEU A 80 -1.10 9.25 2.68
CA LEU A 80 -0.14 8.28 2.14
C LEU A 80 -0.11 8.29 0.60
N PHE A 81 -1.24 8.53 -0.07
CA PHE A 81 -1.25 8.70 -1.53
C PHE A 81 -0.47 9.94 -1.96
N PHE A 82 -0.64 11.08 -1.28
CA PHE A 82 0.16 12.27 -1.58
C PHE A 82 1.66 12.03 -1.42
N ASP A 83 2.05 11.38 -0.32
CA ASP A 83 3.44 11.01 -0.03
C ASP A 83 4.00 10.05 -1.10
N ASN A 84 3.23 9.04 -1.51
CA ASN A 84 3.63 8.13 -2.59
C ASN A 84 3.79 8.84 -3.94
N ILE A 85 2.93 9.81 -4.26
CA ILE A 85 3.01 10.59 -5.50
C ILE A 85 4.25 11.50 -5.46
N GLU A 86 4.54 12.14 -4.32
CA GLU A 86 5.75 12.94 -4.13
C GLU A 86 7.01 12.09 -4.33
N GLU A 87 7.11 10.93 -3.66
CA GLU A 87 8.21 9.98 -3.86
C GLU A 87 8.34 9.57 -5.34
N ALA A 88 7.22 9.27 -6.01
CA ALA A 88 7.22 8.87 -7.42
C ALA A 88 7.78 9.98 -8.33
N CYS A 89 7.41 11.24 -8.08
CA CYS A 89 7.94 12.39 -8.79
C CYS A 89 9.45 12.56 -8.56
N GLU A 90 9.90 12.48 -7.30
CA GLU A 90 11.32 12.65 -6.94
C GLU A 90 12.20 11.52 -7.49
N THR A 91 11.66 10.31 -7.59
CA THR A 91 12.38 9.12 -8.08
C THR A 91 12.29 8.94 -9.59
N GLY A 92 11.62 9.85 -10.31
CA GLY A 92 11.63 9.92 -11.77
C GLY A 92 10.62 9.01 -12.46
N PHE A 93 9.53 8.64 -11.79
CA PHE A 93 8.38 8.02 -12.44
C PHE A 93 7.60 9.05 -13.25
N ASP A 94 7.12 8.64 -14.43
CA ASP A 94 6.31 9.47 -15.31
C ASP A 94 4.81 9.37 -14.97
N VAL A 95 4.39 8.27 -14.32
CA VAL A 95 2.98 7.99 -13.99
C VAL A 95 2.87 7.34 -12.60
N TYR A 96 1.92 7.84 -11.82
CA TYR A 96 1.32 7.18 -10.67
C TYR A 96 -0.12 6.78 -11.04
N ASP A 97 -0.47 5.51 -10.91
CA ASP A 97 -1.78 4.91 -11.26
C ASP A 97 -2.46 4.35 -10.01
#